data_AF-A0A6A4DJ49-F1
#
_entry.id   AF-A0A6A4DJ49-F1
#
_cell.length_a   1.000
_cell.length_b   1.000
_cell.length_c   1.000
_cell.angle_alpha   90.00
_cell.angle_beta   90.00
_cell.angle_gamma   90.00
#
_symmetry.space_group_name_H-M   'P 1'
#
loop_
_entity.id
_entity.type
_entity.pdbx_description
1 polymer ?
#
loop_
_entity_poly.entity_id
_entity_poly.type
_entity_poly.pdbx_seq_one_letter_code
_entity_poly.pdbx_strand_id
1 'polypeptide(L)'
;MLGTYKTNITPAQAMKLFTAPKDATRTWPEHYMYLVAISEACGGGADYLVLNNIVQYASADLHTVLMAKVDGTRTDYLQQSEELAHFAQSWEMETKNKNLNCSRRQRTPSARGQSITCIL
;
A
#
# COMPACT_ATOMS: atom_id res chain seq x y z
N MET A 1 8.47 11.91 -42.08
CA MET A 1 7.63 12.18 -40.90
C MET A 1 7.62 10.93 -40.03
N LEU A 2 8.37 10.93 -38.92
CA LEU A 2 8.22 9.89 -37.90
C LEU A 2 7.04 10.31 -37.02
N GLY A 3 5.84 9.87 -37.39
CA GLY A 3 4.69 9.95 -36.49
C GLY A 3 5.01 9.10 -35.29
N THR A 4 5.33 9.74 -34.17
CA THR A 4 5.48 9.10 -32.87
C THR A 4 4.20 8.31 -32.61
N TYR A 5 4.28 6.98 -32.63
CA TYR A 5 3.21 6.09 -32.19
C TYR A 5 3.06 6.25 -30.68
N LYS A 6 2.54 7.39 -30.24
CA LYS A 6 2.28 7.61 -28.83
C LYS A 6 1.07 6.74 -28.48
N THR A 7 1.32 5.64 -27.77
CA THR A 7 0.25 4.82 -27.17
C THR A 7 -0.43 5.68 -26.11
N ASN A 8 -1.36 6.53 -26.53
CA ASN A 8 -2.16 7.32 -25.63
C ASN A 8 -3.12 6.35 -24.95
N ILE A 9 -2.94 6.12 -23.65
CA ILE A 9 -3.92 5.43 -22.84
C ILE A 9 -5.18 6.30 -22.90
N THR A 10 -6.28 5.74 -23.39
CA THR A 10 -7.54 6.48 -23.42
C THR A 10 -7.99 6.78 -21.99
N PRO A 11 -8.73 7.88 -21.73
CA PRO A 11 -9.27 8.15 -20.40
C PRO A 11 -10.04 6.97 -19.81
N ALA A 12 -10.81 6.26 -20.63
CA ALA A 12 -11.55 5.07 -20.20
C ALA A 12 -10.64 3.91 -19.76
N GLN A 13 -9.48 3.72 -20.40
CA GLN A 13 -8.48 2.74 -19.98
C GLN A 13 -7.76 3.18 -18.70
N ALA A 14 -7.37 4.46 -18.61
CA ALA A 14 -6.73 5.02 -17.43
C ALA A 14 -7.61 4.86 -16.19
N MET A 15 -8.91 5.15 -16.30
CA MET A 15 -9.88 4.97 -15.21
C MET A 15 -9.94 3.52 -14.71
N LYS A 16 -9.85 2.53 -15.60
CA LYS A 16 -9.80 1.11 -15.19
C LYS A 16 -8.51 0.81 -14.41
N LEU A 17 -7.39 1.42 -14.79
CA LEU A 17 -6.11 1.23 -14.12
C LEU A 17 -6.07 1.95 -12.76
N PHE A 18 -6.65 3.15 -12.66
CA PHE A 18 -6.77 3.91 -11.41
C PHE A 18 -7.76 3.33 -10.39
N THR A 19 -8.59 2.37 -10.79
CA THR A 19 -9.52 1.66 -9.89
C THR A 19 -9.04 0.25 -9.56
N ALA A 20 -7.87 -0.14 -10.08
CA ALA A 20 -7.26 -1.41 -9.72
C ALA A 20 -6.58 -1.29 -8.34
N PRO A 21 -6.77 -2.27 -7.44
CA PRO A 21 -6.01 -2.32 -6.20
C PRO A 21 -4.53 -2.59 -6.48
N LYS A 22 -3.69 -2.23 -5.50
CA LYS A 22 -2.25 -2.51 -5.55
C LYS A 22 -2.01 -4.02 -5.60
N ASP A 23 -1.13 -4.46 -6.50
CA ASP A 23 -0.66 -5.84 -6.52
C ASP A 23 0.08 -6.21 -5.21
N ALA A 24 -0.13 -7.42 -4.71
CA ALA A 24 0.44 -7.85 -3.43
C ALA A 24 1.97 -8.02 -3.46
N THR A 25 2.55 -8.26 -4.63
CA THR A 25 4.01 -8.41 -4.84
C THR A 25 4.72 -7.07 -4.96
N ARG A 26 3.98 -6.00 -5.28
CA ARG A 26 4.52 -4.65 -5.46
C ARG A 26 4.52 -3.85 -4.16
N THR A 27 5.55 -3.04 -3.96
CA THR A 27 5.63 -2.08 -2.85
C THR A 27 4.74 -0.87 -3.09
N TRP A 28 4.36 -0.15 -2.03
CA TRP A 28 3.55 1.06 -2.17
C TRP A 28 4.25 2.18 -2.98
N PRO A 29 5.56 2.45 -2.82
CA PRO A 29 6.26 3.44 -3.63
C PRO A 29 6.33 3.05 -5.12
N GLU A 30 6.55 1.78 -5.44
CA GLU A 30 6.50 1.31 -6.83
C GLU A 30 5.09 1.43 -7.42
N HIS A 31 4.06 1.19 -6.63
CA HIS A 31 2.67 1.36 -7.06
C HIS A 31 2.34 2.84 -7.31
N TYR A 32 2.83 3.75 -6.46
CA TYR A 32 2.73 5.19 -6.69
C TYR A 32 3.37 5.59 -8.02
N MET A 33 4.62 5.16 -8.30
CA MET A 33 5.29 5.44 -9.57
C MET A 33 4.49 4.91 -10.77
N TYR A 34 3.89 3.73 -10.65
CA TYR A 34 3.01 3.16 -11.68
C TYR A 34 1.78 4.04 -11.97
N LEU A 35 1.12 4.54 -10.92
CA LEU A 35 -0.04 5.44 -11.05
C LEU A 35 0.34 6.79 -11.68
N VAL A 36 1.51 7.33 -11.33
CA VAL A 36 2.05 8.56 -11.96
C VAL A 36 2.27 8.34 -13.46
N ALA A 37 2.89 7.22 -13.84
CA ALA A 37 3.09 6.88 -15.25
C ALA A 37 1.77 6.74 -16.02
N ILE A 38 0.70 6.23 -15.39
CA ILE A 38 -0.65 6.20 -15.99
C ILE A 38 -1.21 7.62 -16.17
N SER A 39 -1.07 8.49 -15.17
CA SER A 39 -1.49 9.90 -15.24
C SER A 39 -0.84 10.58 -16.44
N GLU A 40 0.48 10.45 -16.57
CA GLU A 40 1.26 11.03 -17.66
C GLU A 40 0.86 10.46 -19.03
N ALA A 41 0.68 9.14 -19.12
CA ALA A 41 0.27 8.45 -20.35
C ALA A 41 -1.17 8.77 -20.79
N CYS A 42 -2.01 9.24 -19.88
CA CYS A 42 -3.38 9.71 -20.14
C CYS A 42 -3.45 11.21 -20.51
N GLY A 43 -2.31 11.91 -20.54
CA GLY A 43 -2.24 13.34 -20.86
C GLY A 43 -1.97 14.27 -19.68
N GLY A 44 -1.70 13.72 -18.49
CA GLY A 44 -1.43 14.47 -17.26
C GLY A 44 -2.69 15.05 -16.61
N GLY A 45 -2.55 15.57 -15.39
CA GLY A 45 -3.64 16.23 -14.66
C GLY A 45 -4.59 15.29 -13.91
N ALA A 46 -4.26 14.00 -13.83
CA ALA A 46 -5.00 13.00 -13.06
C ALA A 46 -4.41 12.81 -11.63
N ASP A 47 -3.75 13.81 -11.08
CA ASP A 47 -2.99 13.71 -9.82
C ASP A 47 -3.90 13.36 -8.63
N TYR A 48 -5.13 13.87 -8.64
CA TYR A 48 -6.14 13.50 -7.64
C TYR A 48 -6.53 12.02 -7.72
N LEU A 49 -6.47 11.39 -8.91
CA LEU A 49 -6.76 9.96 -9.08
C LEU A 49 -5.64 9.09 -8.53
N VAL A 50 -4.39 9.57 -8.58
CA VAL A 50 -3.25 8.91 -7.91
C VAL A 50 -3.50 8.86 -6.40
N LEU A 51 -3.83 10.01 -5.80
CA LEU A 51 -4.14 10.09 -4.37
C LEU A 51 -5.36 9.23 -4.01
N ASN A 52 -6.44 9.34 -4.78
CA ASN A 52 -7.65 8.57 -4.53
C ASN A 52 -7.37 7.06 -4.59
N ASN A 53 -6.54 6.59 -5.53
CA ASN A 53 -6.21 5.16 -5.61
C ASN A 53 -5.48 4.68 -4.36
N ILE A 54 -4.42 5.41 -3.96
CA ILE A 54 -3.58 5.06 -2.80
C ILE A 54 -4.43 4.88 -1.54
N VAL A 55 -5.43 5.74 -1.36
CA VAL A 55 -6.27 5.69 -0.17
C VAL A 55 -7.40 4.67 -0.35
N GLN A 56 -8.24 4.83 -1.37
CA GLN A 56 -9.50 4.09 -1.49
C GLN A 56 -9.33 2.59 -1.78
N TYR A 57 -8.23 2.18 -2.41
CA TYR A 57 -7.98 0.78 -2.78
C TYR A 57 -6.93 0.11 -1.89
N ALA A 58 -6.59 0.71 -0.75
CA ALA A 58 -5.84 0.06 0.32
C ALA A 58 -6.71 -0.98 1.04
N SER A 59 -6.08 -1.90 1.79
CA SER A 59 -6.79 -2.81 2.70
C SER A 59 -7.59 -2.02 3.74
N ALA A 60 -8.71 -2.56 4.24
CA ALA A 60 -9.62 -1.86 5.16
C ALA A 60 -8.90 -1.17 6.34
N ASP A 61 -8.01 -1.87 7.03
CA ASP A 61 -7.26 -1.32 8.18
C ASP A 61 -6.36 -0.14 7.77
N LEU A 62 -5.66 -0.28 6.64
CA LEU A 62 -4.76 0.75 6.12
C LEU A 62 -5.54 1.95 5.56
N HIS A 63 -6.67 1.71 4.89
CA HIS A 63 -7.54 2.75 4.36
C HIS A 63 -8.00 3.72 5.46
N THR A 64 -8.42 3.21 6.62
CA THR A 64 -8.81 4.06 7.75
C THR A 64 -7.65 4.94 8.24
N VAL A 65 -6.44 4.40 8.30
CA VAL A 65 -5.26 5.15 8.74
C VAL A 65 -4.84 6.18 7.70
N LEU A 66 -4.90 5.83 6.42
CA LEU A 66 -4.60 6.74 5.32
C LEU A 66 -5.62 7.89 5.25
N MET A 67 -6.92 7.60 5.37
CA MET A 67 -7.98 8.63 5.44
C MET A 67 -7.75 9.63 6.57
N ALA A 68 -7.28 9.18 7.73
CA ALA A 68 -6.94 10.07 8.84
C ALA A 68 -5.69 10.95 8.58
N LYS A 69 -4.84 10.55 7.63
CA LYS A 69 -3.62 11.27 7.24
C LYS A 69 -3.77 12.15 6.00
N VAL A 70 -4.80 11.92 5.20
CA VAL A 70 -5.10 12.78 4.04
C VAL A 70 -5.43 14.18 4.55
N ASP A 71 -4.71 15.17 4.04
CA ASP A 71 -5.02 16.58 4.23
C ASP A 71 -5.76 17.09 2.99
N GLY A 72 -7.06 17.32 3.14
CA GLY A 72 -7.92 17.81 2.07
C GLY A 72 -7.74 19.30 1.73
N THR A 73 -6.92 20.04 2.50
CA THR A 73 -6.60 21.44 2.21
C THR A 73 -5.42 21.60 1.24
N ARG A 74 -4.61 20.55 1.11
CA ARG A 74 -3.48 20.49 0.19
C ARG A 74 -3.94 20.35 -1.26
N THR A 75 -3.21 21.01 -2.15
CA THR A 75 -3.43 20.96 -3.62
C THR A 75 -2.32 20.21 -4.34
N ASP A 76 -1.23 19.89 -3.64
CA ASP A 76 -0.08 19.13 -4.08
C ASP A 76 -0.32 17.62 -3.95
N TYR A 77 -1.30 17.12 -4.71
CA TYR A 77 -1.77 15.74 -4.63
C TYR A 77 -0.67 14.69 -4.84
N LEU A 78 0.29 14.93 -5.75
CA LEU A 78 1.39 13.99 -5.99
C LEU A 78 2.33 13.87 -4.79
N GLN A 79 2.71 15.00 -4.19
CA GLN A 79 3.59 15.01 -3.02
C GLN A 79 2.92 14.30 -1.83
N GLN A 80 1.63 14.58 -1.60
CA GLN A 80 0.86 13.89 -0.57
C GLN A 80 0.74 12.38 -0.86
N SER A 81 0.53 12.00 -2.13
CA SER A 81 0.44 10.59 -2.54
C SER A 81 1.76 9.84 -2.28
N GLU A 82 2.90 10.48 -2.57
CA GLU A 82 4.23 9.93 -2.29
C GLU A 82 4.45 9.71 -0.79
N GLU A 83 4.15 10.73 0.03
CA GLU A 83 4.24 10.64 1.50
C GLU A 83 3.39 9.49 2.05
N LEU A 84 2.14 9.37 1.57
CA LEU A 84 1.23 8.30 1.96
C LEU A 84 1.70 6.93 1.50
N ALA A 85 2.32 6.82 0.32
CA ALA A 85 2.88 5.56 -0.17
C ALA A 85 4.06 5.07 0.70
N HIS A 86 4.95 5.97 1.10
CA HIS A 86 6.04 5.63 2.04
C HIS A 86 5.51 5.24 3.42
N PHE A 87 4.50 5.96 3.91
CA PHE A 87 3.83 5.62 5.15
C PHE A 87 3.16 4.23 5.09
N ALA A 88 2.38 3.97 4.05
CA ALA A 88 1.72 2.69 3.81
C ALA A 88 2.71 1.52 3.77
N GLN A 89 3.87 1.72 3.13
CA GLN A 89 4.93 0.72 3.09
C GLN A 89 5.47 0.40 4.48
N SER A 90 5.68 1.42 5.30
CA SER A 90 6.17 1.28 6.68
C SER A 90 5.13 0.55 7.53
N TRP A 91 3.85 0.92 7.41
CA TRP A 91 2.74 0.29 8.12
C TRP A 91 2.62 -1.22 7.83
N GLU A 92 2.74 -1.61 6.56
CA GLU A 92 2.71 -3.02 6.17
C GLU A 92 3.89 -3.81 6.76
N MET A 93 5.09 -3.23 6.76
CA MET A 93 6.27 -3.86 7.35
C MET A 93 6.12 -4.06 8.86
N GLU A 94 5.61 -3.05 9.57
CA GLU A 94 5.34 -3.14 11.02
C GLU A 94 4.29 -4.20 11.34
N THR A 95 3.24 -4.31 10.52
CA THR A 95 2.17 -5.31 10.68
C THR A 95 2.68 -6.73 10.41
N LYS A 96 3.50 -6.92 9.37
CA LYS A 96 4.18 -8.20 9.10
C LYS A 96 5.13 -8.60 10.23
N ASN A 97 5.86 -7.65 10.79
CA ASN A 97 6.76 -7.90 11.93
C ASN A 97 6.01 -8.24 13.22
N LYS A 98 4.84 -7.66 13.47
CA LYS A 98 3.97 -8.04 14.60
C LYS A 98 3.46 -9.49 14.47
N ASN A 99 3.10 -9.93 13.26
CA ASN A 99 2.69 -11.32 13.01
C ASN A 99 3.84 -12.34 13.19
N LEU A 100 5.07 -11.97 12.82
CA LEU A 100 6.27 -12.79 13.06
C LEU A 100 6.67 -12.82 14.56
N ASN A 101 6.47 -11.72 15.28
CA ASN A 101 6.71 -11.64 16.73
C ASN A 101 5.70 -12.48 17.54
N CYS A 102 4.42 -12.48 17.16
CA CYS A 102 3.42 -13.37 17.78
C CYS A 102 3.79 -14.85 17.61
N SER A 103 4.35 -15.21 16.45
CA SER A 103 4.81 -16.58 16.15
C SER A 103 6.12 -16.98 16.88
N ARG A 104 6.89 -16.01 17.40
CA ARG A 104 8.14 -16.28 18.14
C ARG A 104 7.93 -16.49 19.63
N ARG A 105 6.77 -16.11 20.19
CA ARG A 105 6.41 -16.31 21.61
C ARG A 105 5.77 -17.67 21.93
N GLN A 106 5.65 -18.58 20.97
CA GLN A 106 5.14 -19.95 21.19
C GLN A 106 6.17 -21.06 20.95
N ARG A 107 7.47 -20.78 21.08
CA ARG A 107 8.45 -21.85 21.32
C ARG A 107 8.87 -21.86 22.78
N THR A 108 8.01 -22.45 23.62
CA THR A 108 8.46 -22.98 24.90
C THR A 108 9.46 -24.12 24.60
N PRO A 109 10.63 -24.15 25.24
CA PRO A 109 11.44 -25.36 25.21
C PRO A 109 10.74 -26.43 26.03
N SER A 110 10.21 -27.44 25.34
CA SER A 110 9.90 -28.73 25.95
C SER A 110 11.20 -29.37 26.40
N ALA A 111 11.42 -29.41 27.71
CA ALA A 111 12.46 -30.24 28.31
C ALA A 111 11.94 -30.82 29.63
N ARG A 112 11.53 -32.09 29.53
CA ARG A 112 11.67 -33.16 30.52
C ARG A 112 11.89 -32.74 31.97
N GLY A 113 10.88 -32.99 32.80
CA GLY A 113 10.99 -33.01 34.26
C GLY A 113 9.77 -33.69 34.86
N GLN A 114 9.73 -35.02 34.80
CA GLN A 114 8.79 -35.81 35.59
C GLN A 114 9.14 -35.66 37.07
N SER A 115 8.20 -35.19 37.89
CA SER A 115 7.87 -35.69 39.23
C SER A 115 7.23 -34.57 40.05
N ILE A 116 5.90 -34.62 40.21
CA ILE A 116 5.22 -33.95 41.32
C ILE A 116 4.44 -35.03 42.04
N THR A 117 5.04 -35.57 43.10
CA THR A 117 4.35 -36.34 44.12
C THR A 117 3.44 -35.38 44.88
N CYS A 118 2.13 -35.51 44.73
CA CYS A 118 1.18 -34.90 45.66
C CYS A 118 1.25 -35.68 46.97
N ILE A 119 1.64 -35.02 48.05
CA ILE A 119 1.39 -35.49 49.42
C ILE A 119 0.35 -34.55 50.03
N LEU A 120 -0.77 -35.16 50.43
CA LEU A 120 -1.82 -34.63 51.29
C LEU A 120 -1.29 -34.42 52.72
#